data_AF-A0A7C5SJR5-F1
#
_entry.id   AF-A0A7C5SJR5-F1
#
_cell.length_a   1.000
_cell.length_b   1.000
_cell.length_c   1.000
_cell.angle_alpha   90.00
_cell.angle_beta   90.00
_cell.angle_gamma   90.00
#
_symmetry.space_group_name_H-M   'P 1'
#
loop_
_entity.id
_entity.type
_entity.pdbx_description
1 polymer ?
#
loop_
_entity_poly.entity_id
_entity_poly.type
_entity_poly.pdbx_seq_one_letter_code
_entity_poly.pdbx_strand_id
1 'polypeptide(L)'
;MESVTEVFGPGVRVVYHGDALVRRESSVLLPGVVPVVHIQNLSQPFRYEGLSEVEPLIGLQDELNTRLSDRASRVTMSSFKMYLAKRLDGFDGAPVGPGRVWMTDDPDASIEAFGGDTSSPSESEHIEQVREAMDKISGVPPLAGGVVRAKIGNLSSANALRITLMSLLAKTARKRVTYGAGIERVCRMVLTALDAAGVLRTHPADRGVRLVWPDPQPVDPGDAVVSAERKVALGVERDRVLAELGYGPGDAGVS
;
A
#
# COMPACT_ATOMS: atom_id res chain seq x y z
N MET A 1 11.55 -32.51 8.22
CA MET A 1 12.49 -31.64 7.48
C MET A 1 13.30 -30.94 8.54
N GLU A 2 14.61 -31.19 8.61
CA GLU A 2 15.48 -30.57 9.62
C GLU A 2 15.63 -29.08 9.30
N SER A 3 15.47 -28.20 10.28
CA SER A 3 15.52 -26.74 10.07
C SER A 3 16.94 -26.27 9.84
N VAL A 4 17.18 -25.48 8.79
CA VAL A 4 18.45 -24.80 8.54
C VAL A 4 18.39 -23.39 9.11
N THR A 5 19.36 -23.01 9.93
CA THR A 5 19.48 -21.66 10.50
C THR A 5 20.80 -21.03 10.11
N GLU A 6 20.75 -19.83 9.53
CA GLU A 6 21.93 -19.04 9.18
C GLU A 6 22.08 -17.84 10.10
N VAL A 7 23.26 -17.69 10.69
CA VAL A 7 23.61 -16.56 11.55
C VAL A 7 24.71 -15.74 10.89
N PHE A 8 24.43 -14.47 10.66
CA PHE A 8 25.36 -13.50 10.11
C PHE A 8 25.93 -12.61 11.22
N GLY A 9 27.24 -12.70 11.44
CA GLY A 9 28.00 -11.82 12.31
C GLY A 9 28.97 -10.94 11.53
N PRO A 10 29.72 -10.05 12.21
CA PRO A 10 30.71 -9.19 11.57
C PRO A 10 31.78 -10.00 10.82
N GLY A 11 31.68 -10.05 9.49
CA GLY A 11 32.59 -10.81 8.63
C GLY A 11 32.51 -12.33 8.78
N VAL A 12 31.43 -12.87 9.35
CA VAL A 12 31.28 -14.33 9.53
C VAL A 12 29.86 -14.78 9.23
N ARG A 13 29.72 -15.92 8.56
CA ARG A 13 28.46 -16.65 8.37
C ARG A 13 28.58 -18.01 9.04
N VAL A 14 27.57 -18.37 9.82
CA VAL A 14 27.50 -19.66 10.54
C VAL A 14 26.19 -20.36 10.15
N VAL A 15 26.25 -21.64 9.81
CA VAL A 15 25.09 -22.42 9.38
C VAL A 15 24.90 -23.62 10.31
N TYR A 16 23.67 -23.74 10.84
CA TYR A 16 23.23 -24.82 11.69
C TYR A 16 22.18 -25.68 10.99
N HIS A 17 22.24 -27.00 11.17
CA HIS A 17 21.17 -27.94 10.85
C HIS A 17 20.65 -28.50 12.18
N GLY A 18 19.43 -28.14 12.57
CA GLY A 18 19.00 -28.29 13.96
C GLY A 18 19.96 -27.57 14.91
N ASP A 19 20.52 -28.30 15.87
CA ASP A 19 21.51 -27.76 16.83
C ASP A 19 22.96 -27.98 16.38
N ALA A 20 23.20 -28.70 15.29
CA ALA A 20 24.54 -29.04 14.82
C ALA A 20 25.12 -27.90 13.98
N LEU A 21 26.30 -27.40 14.38
CA LEU A 21 27.09 -26.49 13.56
C LEU A 21 27.67 -27.24 12.36
N VAL A 22 27.21 -26.91 11.15
CA VAL A 22 27.65 -27.57 9.91
C VAL A 22 28.67 -26.74 9.15
N ARG A 23 28.58 -25.40 9.22
CA ARG A 23 29.47 -24.52 8.45
C ARG A 23 29.80 -23.24 9.19
N ARG A 24 31.05 -22.80 9.07
CA ARG A 24 31.53 -21.48 9.51
C ARG A 24 32.41 -20.89 8.42
N GLU A 25 32.06 -19.71 7.94
CA GLU A 25 32.75 -19.04 6.83
C GLU A 25 33.11 -17.62 7.23
N SER A 26 34.33 -17.20 6.91
CA SER A 26 34.76 -15.81 7.05
C SER A 26 34.58 -15.08 5.73
N SER A 27 33.98 -13.89 5.77
CA SER A 27 33.80 -13.05 4.59
C SER A 27 35.10 -12.33 4.25
N VAL A 28 35.61 -12.57 3.04
CA VAL A 28 36.72 -11.79 2.48
C VAL A 28 36.25 -10.44 1.94
N LEU A 29 34.98 -10.36 1.52
CA LEU A 29 34.40 -9.16 0.88
C LEU A 29 33.99 -8.09 1.90
N LEU A 30 33.51 -8.51 3.07
CA LEU A 30 32.99 -7.65 4.12
C LEU A 30 33.62 -8.01 5.47
N PRO A 31 34.95 -7.87 5.63
CA PRO A 31 35.60 -8.20 6.89
C PRO A 31 35.09 -7.29 8.00
N GLY A 32 34.65 -7.88 9.12
CA GLY A 32 34.15 -7.13 10.28
C GLY A 32 32.81 -6.42 10.08
N VAL A 33 32.06 -6.73 9.02
CA VAL A 33 30.74 -6.12 8.75
C VAL A 33 29.67 -7.21 8.61
N VAL A 34 28.49 -6.98 9.19
CA VAL A 34 27.33 -7.84 8.97
C VAL A 34 26.71 -7.47 7.61
N PRO A 35 26.52 -8.41 6.66
CA PRO A 35 26.01 -8.13 5.31
C PRO A 35 24.50 -7.87 5.27
N VAL A 36 23.95 -7.26 6.33
CA VAL A 36 22.53 -6.97 6.48
C VAL A 36 22.37 -5.56 6.98
N VAL A 37 21.57 -4.76 6.27
CA VAL A 37 21.17 -3.43 6.72
C VAL A 37 19.72 -3.47 7.16
N HIS A 38 19.54 -3.30 8.47
CA HIS A 38 18.21 -3.15 9.05
C HIS A 38 17.64 -1.76 8.81
N ILE A 39 16.40 -1.68 8.34
CA ILE A 39 15.66 -0.43 8.11
C ILE A 39 14.34 -0.52 8.87
N GLN A 40 14.15 0.37 9.84
CA GLN A 40 12.87 0.48 10.53
C GLN A 40 11.82 1.13 9.63
N ASN A 41 10.64 0.52 9.55
CA ASN A 41 9.51 1.05 8.79
C ASN A 41 9.11 2.45 9.30
N LEU A 42 8.79 2.54 10.59
CA LEU A 42 8.74 3.78 11.35
C LEU A 42 9.72 3.64 12.52
N SER A 43 10.60 4.62 12.67
CA SER A 43 11.61 4.60 13.72
C SER A 43 10.99 4.69 15.11
N GLN A 44 11.46 3.85 16.02
CA GLN A 44 11.10 3.84 17.42
C GLN A 44 12.36 3.92 18.29
N PRO A 45 12.45 4.87 19.24
CA PRO A 45 13.59 4.94 20.16
C PRO A 45 13.74 3.66 20.97
N PHE A 46 14.99 3.21 21.15
CA PHE A 46 15.35 2.05 21.99
C PHE A 46 14.70 0.72 21.60
N ARG A 47 14.17 0.61 20.37
CA ARG A 47 13.66 -0.62 19.78
C ARG A 47 14.48 -0.99 18.56
N TYR A 48 14.68 -2.28 18.33
CA TYR A 48 15.29 -2.76 17.10
C TYR A 48 14.25 -2.74 15.98
N GLU A 49 13.09 -3.32 16.22
CA GLU A 49 11.94 -3.31 15.33
C GLU A 49 11.36 -1.91 15.09
N GLY A 50 10.75 -1.72 13.92
CA GLY A 50 10.02 -0.50 13.60
C GLY A 50 8.51 -0.67 13.84
N LEU A 51 7.77 0.44 13.89
CA LEU A 51 6.30 0.37 13.95
C LEU A 51 5.71 0.09 12.56
N SER A 52 4.75 -0.83 12.49
CA SER A 52 3.94 -1.03 11.28
C SER A 52 2.94 0.10 11.12
N GLU A 53 2.82 0.62 9.90
CA GLU A 53 1.75 1.58 9.56
C GLU A 53 0.42 0.90 9.25
N VAL A 54 0.44 -0.42 9.08
CA VAL A 54 -0.74 -1.23 8.77
C VAL A 54 -1.41 -1.73 10.04
N GLU A 55 -0.69 -1.83 11.16
CA GLU A 55 -1.23 -2.31 12.44
C GLU A 55 -2.55 -1.63 12.83
N PRO A 56 -2.68 -0.30 12.76
CA PRO A 56 -3.91 0.39 13.15
C PRO A 56 -5.09 0.13 12.18
N LEU A 57 -4.82 -0.42 11.00
CA LEU A 57 -5.83 -0.70 9.97
C LEU A 57 -6.42 -2.11 10.09
N ILE A 58 -5.78 -3.03 10.81
CA ILE A 58 -6.18 -4.45 10.88
C ILE A 58 -7.61 -4.57 11.38
N GLY A 59 -7.94 -3.95 12.51
CA GLY A 59 -9.31 -4.02 13.07
C GLY A 59 -10.38 -3.42 12.15
N LEU A 60 -10.05 -2.37 11.39
CA LEU A 60 -10.97 -1.79 10.41
C LEU A 60 -11.14 -2.69 9.18
N GLN A 61 -10.06 -3.33 8.73
CA GLN A 61 -10.09 -4.27 7.62
C GLN A 61 -10.92 -5.51 7.99
N ASP A 62 -10.77 -6.03 9.21
CA ASP A 62 -11.54 -7.17 9.71
C ASP A 62 -13.04 -6.83 9.82
N GLU A 63 -13.37 -5.65 10.35
CA GLU A 63 -14.77 -5.17 10.38
C GLU A 63 -15.34 -5.00 8.96
N LEU A 64 -14.57 -4.42 8.04
CA LEU A 64 -15.00 -4.26 6.64
C LEU A 64 -15.25 -5.63 5.99
N ASN A 65 -14.32 -6.58 6.17
CA ASN A 65 -14.45 -7.94 5.65
C ASN A 65 -15.68 -8.65 6.22
N THR A 66 -15.92 -8.48 7.52
CA THR A 66 -17.09 -9.05 8.22
C THR A 66 -18.38 -8.49 7.63
N ARG A 67 -18.51 -7.17 7.50
CA ARG A 67 -19.71 -6.53 6.96
C ARG A 67 -19.98 -6.85 5.50
N LEU A 68 -18.94 -6.96 4.68
CA LEU A 68 -19.10 -7.39 3.29
C LEU A 68 -19.54 -8.85 3.20
N SER A 69 -19.05 -9.71 4.09
CA SER A 69 -19.48 -11.12 4.18
C SER A 69 -20.92 -11.24 4.67
N ASP A 70 -21.30 -10.48 5.71
CA ASP A 70 -22.67 -10.40 6.21
C ASP A 70 -23.63 -9.95 5.11
N ARG A 71 -23.26 -8.91 4.37
CA ARG A 71 -24.02 -8.42 3.21
C ARG A 71 -24.18 -9.48 2.14
N ALA A 72 -23.11 -10.19 1.78
CA ALA A 72 -23.16 -11.26 0.78
C ALA A 72 -24.07 -12.42 1.23
N SER A 73 -24.00 -12.79 2.50
CA SER A 73 -24.87 -13.81 3.10
C SER A 73 -26.33 -13.36 3.09
N ARG A 74 -26.59 -12.10 3.47
CA ARG A 74 -27.92 -11.48 3.41
C ARG A 74 -28.47 -11.47 1.99
N VAL A 75 -27.70 -11.02 1.00
CA VAL A 75 -28.11 -11.01 -0.41
C VAL A 75 -28.46 -12.42 -0.88
N THR A 76 -27.64 -13.42 -0.54
CA THR A 76 -27.87 -14.82 -0.89
C THR A 76 -29.17 -15.34 -0.26
N MET A 77 -29.35 -15.15 1.04
CA MET A 77 -30.56 -15.57 1.76
C MET A 77 -31.81 -14.86 1.22
N SER A 78 -31.67 -13.58 0.92
CA SER A 78 -32.75 -12.73 0.43
C SER A 78 -33.15 -13.00 -1.02
N SER A 79 -32.28 -13.69 -1.78
CA SER A 79 -32.60 -14.14 -3.13
C SER A 79 -33.66 -15.24 -3.12
N PHE A 80 -33.85 -15.92 -1.99
CA PHE A 80 -34.93 -16.89 -1.80
C PHE A 80 -36.12 -16.21 -1.10
N LYS A 81 -37.26 -16.15 -1.79
CA LYS A 81 -38.52 -15.73 -1.17
C LYS A 81 -39.06 -16.89 -0.34
N MET A 82 -39.30 -16.63 0.94
CA MET A 82 -40.00 -17.56 1.82
C MET A 82 -41.49 -17.22 1.80
N TYR A 83 -42.33 -18.24 1.93
CA TYR A 83 -43.79 -18.09 1.92
C TYR A 83 -44.36 -18.70 3.19
N LEU A 84 -45.12 -17.91 3.94
CA LEU A 84 -45.91 -18.36 5.07
C LEU A 84 -47.33 -18.64 4.58
N ALA A 85 -47.68 -19.92 4.47
CA ALA A 85 -49.04 -20.36 4.15
C ALA A 85 -49.80 -20.61 5.46
N LYS A 86 -50.96 -19.97 5.63
CA LYS A 86 -51.85 -20.16 6.80
C LYS A 86 -53.17 -20.78 6.33
N ARG A 87 -53.59 -21.85 7.02
CA ARG A 87 -54.83 -22.61 6.75
C ARG A 87 -54.97 -23.05 5.29
N LEU A 88 -53.91 -23.65 4.75
CA LEU A 88 -53.90 -24.26 3.43
C LEU A 88 -53.48 -25.72 3.56
N ASP A 89 -54.36 -26.63 3.15
CA ASP A 89 -54.09 -28.06 3.17
C ASP A 89 -53.27 -28.49 1.94
N GLY A 90 -52.35 -29.44 2.12
CA GLY A 90 -51.57 -30.03 1.01
C GLY A 90 -50.43 -29.15 0.46
N PHE A 91 -50.00 -28.12 1.20
CA PHE A 91 -48.93 -27.21 0.76
C PHE A 91 -47.54 -27.86 0.74
N ASP A 92 -47.34 -28.94 1.50
CA ASP A 92 -46.04 -29.63 1.68
C ASP A 92 -45.42 -30.18 0.38
N GLY A 93 -46.21 -30.34 -0.69
CA GLY A 93 -45.76 -30.86 -1.99
C GLY A 93 -46.06 -29.96 -3.18
N ALA A 94 -46.57 -28.73 -2.97
CA ALA A 94 -46.98 -27.86 -4.06
C ALA A 94 -45.80 -27.00 -4.57
N PRO A 95 -45.25 -27.23 -5.78
CA PRO A 95 -44.19 -26.36 -6.30
C PRO A 95 -44.65 -24.90 -6.45
N VAL A 96 -43.85 -23.96 -5.95
CA VAL A 96 -44.05 -22.52 -6.17
C VAL A 96 -43.34 -22.14 -7.48
N GLY A 97 -44.06 -21.54 -8.42
CA GLY A 97 -43.49 -21.16 -9.71
C GLY A 97 -44.38 -20.19 -10.51
N PRO A 98 -43.81 -19.53 -11.54
CA PRO A 98 -44.53 -18.57 -12.37
C PRO A 98 -45.78 -19.17 -13.02
N GLY A 99 -46.88 -18.41 -13.06
CA GLY A 99 -48.12 -18.78 -13.76
C GLY A 99 -49.02 -19.77 -13.02
N ARG A 100 -48.72 -20.12 -11.76
CA ARG A 100 -49.54 -21.02 -10.95
C ARG A 100 -50.60 -20.25 -10.16
N VAL A 101 -51.83 -20.77 -10.16
CA VAL A 101 -52.97 -20.23 -9.42
C VAL A 101 -53.38 -21.23 -8.36
N TRP A 102 -53.54 -20.78 -7.12
CA TRP A 102 -54.05 -21.57 -6.01
C TRP A 102 -55.47 -21.12 -5.66
N MET A 103 -56.30 -22.08 -5.28
CA MET A 103 -57.70 -21.86 -4.92
C MET A 103 -57.99 -22.65 -3.66
N THR A 104 -58.75 -22.05 -2.75
CA THR A 104 -59.21 -22.61 -1.49
C THR A 104 -60.62 -22.12 -1.22
N ASP A 105 -61.40 -22.90 -0.49
CA ASP A 105 -62.74 -22.59 0.00
C ASP A 105 -62.74 -22.01 1.43
N ASP A 106 -61.61 -22.06 2.13
CA ASP A 106 -61.42 -21.35 3.41
C ASP A 106 -61.29 -19.83 3.16
N PRO A 107 -62.27 -19.01 3.59
CA PRO A 107 -62.29 -17.57 3.31
C PRO A 107 -61.18 -16.78 4.00
N ASP A 108 -60.57 -17.35 5.03
CA ASP A 108 -59.56 -16.67 5.81
C ASP A 108 -58.14 -17.08 5.40
N ALA A 109 -57.96 -18.07 4.51
CA ALA A 109 -56.65 -18.60 4.12
C ALA A 109 -55.77 -17.55 3.44
N SER A 110 -54.46 -17.56 3.75
CA SER A 110 -53.53 -16.56 3.21
C SER A 110 -52.14 -17.13 2.92
N ILE A 111 -51.47 -16.51 1.94
CA ILE A 111 -50.05 -16.73 1.63
C ILE A 111 -49.34 -15.39 1.73
N GLU A 112 -48.41 -15.28 2.66
CA GLU A 112 -47.60 -14.07 2.87
C GLU A 112 -46.15 -14.36 2.48
N ALA A 113 -45.61 -13.62 1.51
CA ALA A 113 -44.19 -13.68 1.20
C ALA A 113 -43.40 -12.86 2.22
N PHE A 114 -42.34 -13.43 2.77
CA PHE A 114 -41.41 -12.74 3.66
C PHE A 114 -39.96 -13.03 3.26
N GLY A 115 -39.07 -12.13 3.66
CA GLY A 115 -37.71 -12.06 3.10
C GLY A 115 -37.66 -11.35 1.74
N GLY A 116 -36.45 -11.21 1.20
CA GLY A 116 -36.17 -10.37 0.03
C GLY A 116 -35.10 -9.32 0.30
N ASP A 117 -34.49 -8.79 -0.76
CA ASP A 117 -33.45 -7.77 -0.65
C ASP A 117 -34.08 -6.40 -0.38
N THR A 118 -34.47 -6.18 0.88
CA THR A 118 -34.81 -4.84 1.36
C THR A 118 -33.54 -4.02 1.51
N SER A 119 -33.60 -2.76 1.08
CA SER A 119 -32.47 -1.84 1.21
C SER A 119 -32.03 -1.74 2.67
N SER A 120 -30.71 -1.83 2.89
CA SER A 120 -30.07 -1.67 4.21
C SER A 120 -29.17 -0.43 4.16
N PRO A 121 -29.74 0.78 4.24
CA PRO A 121 -28.96 2.02 4.12
C PRO A 121 -27.92 2.15 5.23
N SER A 122 -28.26 1.76 6.47
CA SER A 122 -27.33 1.77 7.61
C SER A 122 -26.11 0.88 7.42
N GLU A 123 -26.26 -0.29 6.78
CA GLU A 123 -25.14 -1.17 6.41
C GLU A 123 -24.20 -0.48 5.41
N SER A 124 -24.79 0.16 4.39
CA SER A 124 -24.02 0.88 3.37
C SER A 124 -23.30 2.10 3.95
N GLU A 125 -23.98 2.87 4.81
CA GLU A 125 -23.40 4.00 5.53
C GLU A 125 -22.26 3.55 6.45
N HIS A 126 -22.44 2.46 7.20
CA HIS A 126 -21.39 1.93 8.07
C HIS A 126 -20.16 1.47 7.27
N ILE A 127 -20.35 0.77 6.14
CA ILE A 127 -19.25 0.39 5.24
C ILE A 127 -18.47 1.61 4.74
N GLU A 128 -19.18 2.67 4.33
CA GLU A 128 -18.50 3.91 3.89
C GLU A 128 -17.80 4.62 5.06
N GLN A 129 -18.37 4.63 6.28
CA GLN A 129 -17.72 5.18 7.47
C GLN A 129 -16.43 4.42 7.84
N VAL A 130 -16.43 3.09 7.74
CA VAL A 130 -15.24 2.27 7.96
C VAL A 130 -14.18 2.58 6.90
N ARG A 131 -14.56 2.68 5.62
CA ARG A 131 -13.63 3.08 4.53
C ARG A 131 -13.04 4.48 4.76
N GLU A 132 -13.86 5.44 5.16
CA GLU A 132 -13.41 6.80 5.47
C GLU A 132 -12.44 6.81 6.66
N ALA A 133 -12.69 6.00 7.70
CA ALA A 133 -11.77 5.83 8.81
C ALA A 133 -10.43 5.22 8.36
N MET A 134 -10.46 4.23 7.45
CA MET A 134 -9.25 3.65 6.86
C MET A 134 -8.45 4.69 6.05
N ASP A 135 -9.10 5.51 5.24
CA ASP A 135 -8.44 6.59 4.47
C ASP A 135 -7.77 7.61 5.41
N LYS A 136 -8.46 8.00 6.48
CA LYS A 136 -7.93 8.93 7.49
C LYS A 136 -6.72 8.37 8.23
N ILE A 137 -6.79 7.12 8.69
CA ILE A 137 -5.70 6.48 9.45
C ILE A 137 -4.52 6.13 8.54
N SER A 138 -4.79 5.60 7.35
CA SER A 138 -3.75 5.26 6.38
C SER A 138 -3.05 6.51 5.84
N GLY A 139 -3.70 7.68 5.85
CA GLY A 139 -3.20 8.89 5.22
C GLY A 139 -3.00 8.74 3.71
N VAL A 140 -3.66 7.75 3.11
CA VAL A 140 -3.67 7.48 1.67
C VAL A 140 -5.04 7.87 1.15
N PRO A 141 -5.19 9.00 0.44
CA PRO A 141 -6.48 9.41 -0.09
C PRO A 141 -6.94 8.46 -1.22
N PRO A 142 -8.26 8.27 -1.43
CA PRO A 142 -8.80 7.43 -2.50
C PRO A 142 -8.26 7.76 -3.90
N LEU A 143 -7.95 9.04 -4.12
CA LEU A 143 -7.37 9.53 -5.37
C LEU A 143 -6.02 8.87 -5.69
N ALA A 144 -5.22 8.54 -4.67
CA ALA A 144 -3.96 7.81 -4.85
C ALA A 144 -4.16 6.37 -5.31
N GLY A 145 -5.33 5.77 -5.03
CA GLY A 145 -5.73 4.44 -5.50
C GLY A 145 -6.42 4.44 -6.87
N GLY A 146 -6.47 5.59 -7.57
CA GLY A 146 -7.14 5.72 -8.87
C GLY A 146 -8.67 5.87 -8.80
N VAL A 147 -9.24 6.01 -7.60
CA VAL A 147 -10.68 6.20 -7.42
C VAL A 147 -11.02 7.69 -7.58
N VAL A 148 -11.33 8.10 -8.81
CA VAL A 148 -11.77 9.46 -9.13
C VAL A 148 -13.30 9.53 -9.06
N ARG A 149 -13.87 9.87 -7.89
CA ARG A 149 -15.33 10.02 -7.72
C ARG A 149 -15.88 11.42 -8.13
N ALA A 150 -15.04 12.37 -8.54
CA ALA A 150 -15.48 13.74 -8.86
C ALA A 150 -15.08 14.23 -10.26
N LYS A 151 -15.98 14.98 -10.91
CA LYS A 151 -15.81 15.63 -12.21
C LYS A 151 -14.50 16.43 -12.27
N ILE A 152 -13.69 16.08 -13.26
CA ILE A 152 -12.31 16.51 -13.54
C ILE A 152 -12.11 18.03 -13.70
N GLY A 153 -13.19 18.84 -13.73
CA GLY A 153 -13.11 20.25 -14.12
C GLY A 153 -12.51 21.23 -13.11
N ASN A 154 -12.67 21.02 -11.79
CA ASN A 154 -12.29 22.02 -10.77
C ASN A 154 -11.30 21.52 -9.70
N LEU A 155 -11.01 20.22 -9.64
CA LEU A 155 -10.02 19.60 -8.76
C LEU A 155 -8.67 19.35 -9.47
N SER A 156 -8.57 19.73 -10.74
CA SER A 156 -7.42 19.47 -11.63
C SER A 156 -6.22 20.40 -11.44
N SER A 157 -6.30 21.42 -10.56
CA SER A 157 -5.12 22.23 -10.28
C SER A 157 -4.09 21.45 -9.48
N ALA A 158 -2.81 21.56 -9.84
CA ALA A 158 -1.71 20.92 -9.12
C ALA A 158 -1.74 21.23 -7.61
N ASN A 159 -2.25 22.41 -7.22
CA ASN A 159 -2.42 22.80 -5.81
C ASN A 159 -3.55 22.05 -5.10
N ALA A 160 -4.71 21.85 -5.74
CA ALA A 160 -5.78 21.06 -5.15
C ALA A 160 -5.34 19.60 -4.97
N LEU A 161 -4.67 19.03 -5.97
CA LEU A 161 -4.10 17.70 -5.90
C LEU A 161 -3.03 17.58 -4.79
N ARG A 162 -2.15 18.56 -4.67
CA ARG A 162 -1.15 18.65 -3.60
C ARG A 162 -1.79 18.66 -2.22
N ILE A 163 -2.85 19.44 -2.01
CA ILE A 163 -3.59 19.47 -0.74
C ILE A 163 -4.14 18.08 -0.41
N THR A 164 -4.77 17.41 -1.37
CA THR A 164 -5.30 16.04 -1.14
C THR A 164 -4.21 15.02 -0.82
N LEU A 165 -3.00 15.19 -1.39
CA LEU A 165 -1.87 14.28 -1.21
C LEU A 165 -0.95 14.67 -0.04
N MET A 166 -1.22 15.74 0.72
CA MET A 166 -0.31 16.23 1.77
C MET A 166 0.11 15.16 2.77
N SER A 167 -0.83 14.36 3.28
CA SER A 167 -0.56 13.27 4.22
C SER A 167 0.35 12.20 3.62
N LEU A 168 0.13 11.84 2.35
CA LEU A 168 0.93 10.85 1.63
C LEU A 168 2.34 11.37 1.31
N LEU A 169 2.46 12.64 0.93
CA LEU A 169 3.75 13.31 0.71
C LEU A 169 4.57 13.38 1.99
N ALA A 170 3.94 13.71 3.13
CA ALA A 170 4.59 13.71 4.44
C ALA A 170 5.04 12.31 4.87
N LYS A 171 4.26 11.26 4.57
CA LYS A 171 4.68 9.86 4.78
C LYS A 171 5.88 9.50 3.90
N THR A 172 5.81 9.81 2.60
CA THR A 172 6.91 9.59 1.65
C THR A 172 8.19 10.27 2.11
N ALA A 173 8.12 11.53 2.56
CA ALA A 173 9.27 12.26 3.08
C ALA A 173 9.90 11.54 4.29
N ARG A 174 9.09 11.08 5.24
CA ARG A 174 9.58 10.29 6.39
C ARG A 174 10.25 8.98 5.96
N LYS A 175 9.67 8.27 4.99
CA LYS A 175 10.27 7.04 4.43
C LYS A 175 11.60 7.29 3.76
N ARG A 176 11.72 8.39 3.01
CA ARG A 176 12.98 8.76 2.35
C ARG A 176 14.12 8.98 3.35
N VAL A 177 13.83 9.41 4.58
CA VAL A 177 14.84 9.54 5.65
C VAL A 177 15.32 8.15 6.11
N THR A 178 14.40 7.26 6.51
CA THR A 178 14.79 5.95 7.07
C THR A 178 15.36 5.02 6.00
N TYR A 179 14.70 4.93 4.85
CA TYR A 179 15.19 4.15 3.71
C TYR A 179 16.42 4.77 3.08
N GLY A 180 16.54 6.10 3.05
CA GLY A 180 17.73 6.77 2.52
C GLY A 180 18.98 6.36 3.29
N ALA A 181 18.96 6.46 4.62
CA ALA A 181 20.06 5.99 5.46
C ALA A 181 20.33 4.48 5.33
N GLY A 182 19.30 3.68 5.04
CA GLY A 182 19.44 2.26 4.72
C GLY A 182 20.17 2.02 3.40
N ILE A 183 19.70 2.65 2.33
CA ILE A 183 20.25 2.52 0.98
C ILE A 183 21.70 3.02 0.95
N GLU A 184 22.01 4.15 1.60
CA GLU A 184 23.39 4.64 1.71
C GLU A 184 24.32 3.62 2.39
N ARG A 185 23.86 2.96 3.46
CA ARG A 185 24.63 1.88 4.12
C ARG A 185 24.81 0.68 3.19
N VAL A 186 23.77 0.28 2.45
CA VAL A 186 23.87 -0.79 1.46
C VAL A 186 24.88 -0.45 0.37
N CYS A 187 24.80 0.74 -0.22
CA CYS A 187 25.75 1.17 -1.25
C CYS A 187 27.18 1.21 -0.71
N ARG A 188 27.39 1.68 0.53
CA ARG A 188 28.72 1.64 1.17
C ARG A 188 29.25 0.22 1.36
N MET A 189 28.40 -0.74 1.74
CA MET A 189 28.78 -2.16 1.81
C MET A 189 29.13 -2.71 0.43
N VAL A 190 28.34 -2.40 -0.60
CA VAL A 190 28.63 -2.83 -1.98
C VAL A 190 29.98 -2.28 -2.44
N LEU A 191 30.26 -0.98 -2.27
CA LEU A 191 31.55 -0.39 -2.63
C LEU A 191 32.72 -1.00 -1.85
N THR A 192 32.50 -1.36 -0.58
CA THR A 192 33.50 -2.07 0.23
C THR A 192 33.78 -3.46 -0.32
N ALA A 193 32.74 -4.21 -0.68
CA ALA A 193 32.87 -5.53 -1.27
C ALA A 193 33.55 -5.50 -2.65
N LEU A 194 33.23 -4.49 -3.49
CA LEU A 194 33.85 -4.32 -4.81
C LEU A 194 35.35 -3.99 -4.71
N ASP A 195 35.76 -3.19 -3.73
CA ASP A 195 37.16 -2.89 -3.45
C ASP A 195 37.92 -4.13 -2.95
N ALA A 196 37.32 -4.87 -2.00
CA ALA A 196 37.87 -6.12 -1.50
C ALA A 196 37.99 -7.20 -2.59
N ALA A 197 37.04 -7.24 -3.53
CA ALA A 197 37.08 -8.12 -4.70
C ALA A 197 38.10 -7.68 -5.77
N GLY A 198 38.66 -6.47 -5.65
CA GLY A 198 39.57 -5.89 -6.65
C GLY A 198 38.89 -5.43 -7.94
N VAL A 199 37.55 -5.36 -7.97
CA VAL A 199 36.75 -4.93 -9.13
C VAL A 199 36.75 -3.41 -9.27
N LEU A 200 36.56 -2.70 -8.15
CA LEU A 200 36.56 -1.24 -8.10
C LEU A 200 37.37 -0.76 -6.90
N ARG A 201 38.59 -0.28 -7.15
CA ARG A 201 39.45 0.24 -6.09
C ARG A 201 38.88 1.55 -5.55
N THR A 202 38.56 1.58 -4.26
CA THR A 202 38.01 2.77 -3.60
C THR A 202 38.62 2.94 -2.21
N HIS A 203 38.96 4.16 -1.82
CA HIS A 203 39.30 4.46 -0.44
C HIS A 203 38.00 4.63 0.38
N PRO A 204 38.00 4.36 1.71
CA PRO A 204 36.82 4.62 2.55
C PRO A 204 36.19 6.01 2.43
N ALA A 205 36.99 7.02 2.09
CA ALA A 205 36.53 8.39 1.86
C ALA A 205 35.67 8.55 0.58
N ASP A 206 35.90 7.69 -0.42
CA ASP A 206 35.22 7.74 -1.72
C ASP A 206 33.85 7.04 -1.69
N ARG A 207 33.53 6.34 -0.59
CA ARG A 207 32.31 5.52 -0.45
C ARG A 207 31.10 6.30 0.05
N GLY A 208 31.15 7.62 -0.06
CA GLY A 208 30.00 8.50 0.17
C GLY A 208 29.04 8.45 -1.02
N VAL A 209 27.74 8.28 -0.76
CA VAL A 209 26.72 8.24 -1.80
C VAL A 209 25.70 9.32 -1.54
N ARG A 210 25.31 10.02 -2.61
CA ARG A 210 24.21 10.98 -2.58
C ARG A 210 22.98 10.35 -3.21
N LEU A 211 21.92 10.20 -2.43
CA LEU A 211 20.64 9.76 -2.97
C LEU A 211 19.88 10.94 -3.58
N VAL A 212 19.41 10.74 -4.80
CA VAL A 212 18.55 11.70 -5.50
C VAL A 212 17.15 11.09 -5.57
N TRP A 213 16.20 11.74 -4.91
CA TRP A 213 14.80 11.36 -4.98
C TRP A 213 14.07 12.28 -5.96
N PRO A 214 13.40 11.74 -6.99
CA PRO A 214 12.54 12.56 -7.85
C PRO A 214 11.47 13.29 -7.04
N ASP A 215 11.06 14.48 -7.50
CA ASP A 215 9.93 15.18 -6.88
C ASP A 215 8.66 14.32 -7.06
N PRO A 216 8.00 13.88 -5.97
CA PRO A 216 6.79 13.07 -6.07
C PRO A 216 5.55 13.91 -6.39
N GLN A 217 5.68 15.23 -6.54
CA GLN A 217 4.55 16.11 -6.80
C GLN A 217 4.07 15.98 -8.26
N PRO A 218 2.75 16.00 -8.47
CA PRO A 218 2.20 16.20 -9.80
C PRO A 218 2.54 17.61 -10.26
N VAL A 219 3.28 17.72 -11.36
CA VAL A 219 3.69 18.98 -11.96
C VAL A 219 2.72 19.31 -13.10
N ASP A 220 2.13 20.50 -13.07
CA ASP A 220 1.49 21.06 -14.26
C ASP A 220 2.61 21.54 -15.21
N PRO A 221 2.66 21.05 -16.46
CA PRO A 221 3.64 21.52 -17.44
C PRO A 221 3.66 23.05 -17.60
N GLY A 222 2.52 23.73 -17.44
CA GLY A 222 2.43 25.18 -17.49
C GLY A 222 3.13 25.87 -16.32
N ASP A 223 2.95 25.37 -15.09
CA ASP A 223 3.59 25.92 -13.89
C ASP A 223 5.11 25.74 -13.93
N ALA A 224 5.60 24.62 -14.47
CA ALA A 224 7.03 24.36 -14.62
C ALA A 224 7.71 25.38 -15.54
N VAL A 225 7.08 25.71 -16.66
CA VAL A 225 7.59 26.70 -17.63
C VAL A 225 7.56 28.11 -17.04
N VAL A 226 6.46 28.52 -16.39
CA VAL A 226 6.37 29.84 -15.75
C VAL A 226 7.40 30.00 -14.61
N SER A 227 7.63 28.93 -13.83
CA SER A 227 8.67 28.91 -12.79
C SER A 227 10.07 29.05 -13.38
N ALA A 228 10.34 28.35 -14.49
CA ALA A 228 11.60 28.44 -15.22
C ALA A 228 11.86 29.85 -15.78
N GLU A 229 10.86 30.47 -16.41
CA GLU A 229 10.95 31.85 -16.92
C GLU A 229 11.28 32.84 -15.80
N ARG A 230 10.63 32.69 -14.62
CA ARG A 230 10.90 33.53 -13.44
C ARG A 230 12.32 33.33 -12.89
N LYS A 231 12.83 32.09 -12.86
CA LYS A 231 14.21 31.80 -12.42
C LYS A 231 15.24 32.46 -13.35
N VAL A 232 15.03 32.37 -14.66
CA VAL A 232 15.88 33.06 -15.64
C VAL A 232 15.80 34.58 -15.45
N ALA A 233 14.61 35.13 -15.24
CA ALA A 233 14.43 36.55 -14.97
C ALA A 233 15.12 37.03 -13.66
N LEU A 234 15.24 36.14 -12.66
CA LEU A 234 15.98 36.37 -11.41
C LEU A 234 17.51 36.18 -11.56
N GLY A 235 18.01 35.83 -12.75
CA GLY A 235 19.43 35.67 -13.03
C GLY A 235 19.98 34.26 -12.74
N VAL A 236 19.12 33.25 -12.56
CA VAL A 236 19.58 31.86 -12.53
C VAL A 236 20.06 31.45 -13.92
N GLU A 237 21.22 30.80 -13.98
CA GLU A 237 21.84 30.33 -15.22
C GLU A 237 20.88 29.39 -16.00
N ARG A 238 20.83 29.58 -17.32
CA ARG A 238 19.82 28.96 -18.20
C ARG A 238 20.03 27.46 -18.35
N ASP A 239 21.26 26.99 -18.45
CA ASP A 239 21.58 25.56 -18.57
C ASP A 239 21.17 24.80 -17.30
N ARG A 240 21.33 25.43 -16.12
CA ARG A 240 20.82 24.89 -14.85
C ARG A 240 19.30 24.78 -14.85
N VAL A 241 18.58 25.78 -15.32
CA VAL A 241 17.11 25.77 -15.40
C VAL A 241 16.62 24.70 -16.39
N LEU A 242 17.30 24.55 -17.53
CA LEU A 242 16.99 23.52 -18.52
C LEU A 242 17.25 22.12 -17.97
N ALA A 243 18.37 21.91 -17.27
CA ALA A 243 18.66 20.64 -16.60
C ALA A 243 17.62 20.28 -15.53
N GLU A 244 17.13 21.25 -14.76
CA GLU A 244 16.03 21.07 -13.80
C GLU A 244 14.70 20.68 -14.48
N LEU A 245 14.46 21.12 -15.71
CA LEU A 245 13.32 20.72 -16.55
C LEU A 245 13.54 19.39 -17.30
N GLY A 246 14.70 18.75 -17.13
CA GLY A 246 15.06 17.52 -17.84
C GLY A 246 15.54 17.75 -19.29
N TYR A 247 15.77 18.99 -19.69
CA TYR A 247 16.41 19.34 -20.96
C TYR A 247 17.92 19.52 -20.72
N GLY A 248 18.70 18.49 -20.96
CA GLY A 248 20.16 18.57 -20.89
C GLY A 248 20.83 17.59 -21.86
N PRO A 249 22.09 17.83 -22.26
CA PRO A 249 22.87 16.79 -22.93
C PRO A 249 22.91 15.59 -22.00
N GLY A 250 22.32 14.47 -22.43
CA GLY A 250 22.26 13.26 -21.64
C GLY A 250 23.65 12.90 -21.14
N ASP A 251 23.75 12.55 -19.87
CA ASP A 251 24.94 11.93 -19.30
C ASP A 251 25.21 10.67 -20.15
N ALA A 252 26.21 10.74 -21.04
CA ALA A 252 26.74 9.56 -21.68
C ALA A 252 27.44 8.80 -20.56
N GLY A 253 26.66 7.97 -19.86
CA GLY A 253 27.13 7.20 -18.72
C GLY A 253 28.46 6.53 -19.02
N VAL A 254 29.24 6.30 -17.98
CA VAL A 254 30.59 5.72 -18.07
C VAL A 254 30.56 4.50 -19.00
N SER A 255 31.30 4.61 -20.11
CA SER A 255 31.59 3.50 -21.03
C SER A 255 32.81 2.74 -20.55
#